data_AF-A0A0N4XLK7-F1
#
_entry.id   AF-A0A0N4XLK7-F1
#
_cell.length_a   1.000
_cell.length_b   1.000
_cell.length_c   1.000
_cell.angle_alpha   90.00
_cell.angle_beta   90.00
_cell.angle_gamma   90.00
#
_symmetry.space_group_name_H-M   'P 1'
#
loop_
_entity.id
_entity.type
_entity.pdbx_description
1 polymer ?
#
loop_
_entity_poly.entity_id
_entity_poly.type
_entity_poly.pdbx_seq_one_letter_code
_entity_poly.pdbx_strand_id
1 'polypeptide(L)'
;MAEETIDACIKAHKLSPTNGCVTAGLMLEGGHDYDPLMYIHLVQDYGLEVDVAQHLANTYGDRAFVVARMCKMTGKRWPIIGNRLHQEFPYLDAEVRYAVREYACTAVDVIARRTRLAFLNTYAAHEVLPDVVRIMAEELGWSSSEQRNQLERARQFIDVEMGQMAKQNAASNVSLNLTKEEMQAAKDRFNKLDKDKKGHITVNDLRRYFRVIQGFYLLFMLFLSYFLSIILFLVCY
;
A
#
# COMPACT_ATOMS: atom_id res chain seq x y z
N MET A 1 32.69 10.11 4.99
CA MET A 1 32.09 10.53 3.71
C MET A 1 31.91 12.03 3.58
N ALA A 2 30.99 12.69 4.31
CA ALA A 2 30.76 14.14 4.14
C ALA A 2 32.00 14.98 4.52
N GLU A 3 32.61 14.71 5.68
CA GLU A 3 33.86 15.34 6.12
C GLU A 3 35.00 15.15 5.11
N GLU A 4 35.29 13.90 4.71
CA GLU A 4 36.32 13.59 3.72
C GLU A 4 36.11 14.32 2.38
N THR A 5 34.85 14.53 1.98
CA THR A 5 34.51 15.28 0.76
C THR A 5 34.89 16.75 0.92
N ILE A 6 34.58 17.35 2.07
CA ILE A 6 34.95 18.74 2.39
C ILE A 6 36.48 18.87 2.48
N ASP A 7 37.17 17.92 3.10
CA ASP A 7 38.65 17.91 3.17
C ASP A 7 39.28 17.86 1.77
N ALA A 8 38.74 17.04 0.88
CA ALA A 8 39.17 16.97 -0.51
C ALA A 8 38.94 18.30 -1.24
N CYS A 9 37.78 18.95 -1.04
CA CYS A 9 37.49 20.27 -1.61
C CYS A 9 38.42 21.36 -1.08
N ILE A 10 38.72 21.37 0.22
CA ILE A 10 39.67 22.29 0.86
C ILE A 10 41.04 22.16 0.20
N LYS A 11 41.51 20.92 0.02
CA LYS A 11 42.80 20.63 -0.62
C LYS A 11 42.82 21.07 -2.09
N ALA A 12 41.77 20.76 -2.85
CA ALA A 12 41.70 21.07 -4.28
C ALA A 12 41.64 22.57 -4.58
N HIS A 13 40.90 23.33 -3.75
CA HIS A 13 40.67 24.75 -3.95
C HIS A 13 41.49 25.67 -3.03
N LYS A 14 42.40 25.10 -2.24
CA LYS A 14 43.25 25.83 -1.27
C LYS A 14 42.41 26.72 -0.33
N LEU A 15 41.27 26.20 0.12
CA LEU A 15 40.40 26.91 1.07
C LEU A 15 41.09 26.98 2.43
N SER A 16 40.81 28.03 3.20
CA SER A 16 41.36 28.22 4.55
C SER A 16 40.21 28.22 5.56
N PRO A 17 39.79 27.05 6.07
CA PRO A 17 38.69 26.97 7.03
C PRO A 17 39.10 27.55 8.39
N THR A 18 38.15 28.14 9.11
CA THR A 18 38.38 28.73 10.43
C THR A 18 38.60 27.68 11.52
N ASN A 19 37.98 26.50 11.37
CA ASN A 19 38.05 25.39 12.31
C ASN A 19 38.01 24.04 11.56
N GLY A 20 38.25 22.94 12.30
CA GLY A 20 38.04 21.59 11.78
C GLY A 20 36.56 21.20 11.70
N CYS A 21 36.29 20.01 11.19
CA CYS A 21 34.94 19.44 11.15
C CYS A 21 34.37 19.30 12.58
N VAL A 22 33.14 19.78 12.78
CA VAL A 22 32.41 19.67 14.06
C VAL A 22 31.11 18.88 13.94
N THR A 23 30.90 18.21 12.80
CA THR A 23 29.61 17.56 12.49
C THR A 23 29.30 16.37 13.40
N ALA A 24 30.31 15.67 13.93
CA ALA A 24 30.12 14.52 14.81
C ALA A 24 29.38 14.85 16.12
N GLY A 25 29.50 16.08 16.61
CA GLY A 25 28.80 16.54 17.82
C GLY A 25 27.53 17.35 17.54
N LEU A 26 27.19 17.56 16.26
CA LEU A 26 26.05 18.38 15.87
C LEU A 26 24.78 17.52 15.82
N MET A 27 23.81 17.85 16.68
CA MET A 27 22.51 17.20 16.65
C MET A 27 21.72 17.64 15.42
N LEU A 28 21.06 16.67 14.79
CA LEU A 28 20.12 16.96 13.71
C LEU A 28 18.84 17.58 14.27
N GLU A 29 18.11 18.29 13.40
CA GLU A 29 16.79 18.80 13.73
C GLU A 29 15.85 17.67 14.16
N GLY A 30 15.08 17.89 15.23
CA GLY A 30 14.31 16.82 15.89
C GLY A 30 15.02 16.18 17.08
N GLY A 31 16.34 16.28 17.18
CA GLY A 31 17.14 15.50 18.14
C GLY A 31 17.52 16.20 19.45
N HIS A 32 17.22 17.50 19.64
CA HIS A 32 17.80 18.26 20.76
C HIS A 32 17.12 17.94 22.09
N ASP A 33 15.79 18.02 22.12
CA ASP A 33 14.96 17.77 23.31
C ASP A 33 14.19 16.44 23.19
N TYR A 34 14.74 15.47 22.46
CA TYR A 34 14.11 14.17 22.30
C TYR A 34 14.19 13.34 23.58
N ASP A 35 13.05 12.83 24.02
CA ASP A 35 12.92 11.88 25.11
C ASP A 35 11.91 10.78 24.74
N PRO A 36 12.19 9.49 24.95
CA PRO A 36 11.25 8.41 24.65
C PRO A 36 9.88 8.53 25.33
N LEU A 37 9.77 9.28 26.43
CA LEU A 37 8.50 9.50 27.13
C LEU A 37 7.79 10.80 26.72
N MET A 38 8.34 11.59 25.78
CA MET A 38 7.75 12.86 25.35
C MET A 38 6.34 12.72 24.74
N TYR A 39 5.99 11.52 24.22
CA TYR A 39 4.65 11.26 23.71
C TYR A 39 3.58 11.40 24.80
N ILE A 40 3.93 11.22 26.09
CA ILE A 40 3.01 11.42 27.21
C ILE A 40 2.57 12.88 27.27
N HIS A 41 3.50 13.82 27.06
CA HIS A 41 3.19 15.26 26.99
C HIS A 41 2.34 15.59 25.76
N LEU A 42 2.61 14.97 24.61
CA LEU A 42 1.76 15.13 23.41
C LEU A 42 0.32 14.65 23.66
N VAL A 43 0.12 13.56 24.41
CA VAL A 43 -1.22 13.08 24.79
C VAL A 43 -1.88 14.03 25.78
N GLN A 44 -1.17 14.42 26.84
CA GLN A 44 -1.73 15.19 27.96
C GLN A 44 -2.02 16.65 27.59
N ASP A 45 -1.09 17.31 26.90
CA ASP A 45 -1.17 18.75 26.64
C ASP A 45 -2.01 19.07 25.40
N TYR A 46 -2.02 18.17 24.41
CA TYR A 46 -2.68 18.37 23.13
C TYR A 46 -3.92 17.48 22.91
N GLY A 47 -4.10 16.42 23.70
CA GLY A 47 -5.23 15.50 23.56
C GLY A 47 -5.17 14.64 22.30
N LEU A 48 -3.96 14.23 21.90
CA LEU A 48 -3.73 13.30 20.79
C LEU A 48 -3.97 11.83 21.21
N GLU A 49 -4.34 10.98 20.25
CA GLU A 49 -4.33 9.53 20.46
C GLU A 49 -2.91 9.01 20.70
N VAL A 50 -2.77 7.96 21.50
CA VAL A 50 -1.47 7.47 22.00
C VAL A 50 -0.55 7.00 20.87
N ASP A 51 -1.09 6.26 19.90
CA ASP A 51 -0.34 5.76 18.74
C ASP A 51 0.13 6.90 17.83
N VAL A 52 -0.71 7.94 17.65
CA VAL A 52 -0.34 9.16 16.92
C VAL A 52 0.76 9.93 17.66
N ALA A 53 0.62 10.11 18.97
CA ALA A 53 1.63 10.79 19.77
C ALA A 53 2.98 10.06 19.73
N GLN A 54 2.98 8.74 19.82
CA GLN A 54 4.17 7.92 19.67
C GLN A 54 4.78 8.04 18.27
N HIS A 55 3.96 7.97 17.22
CA HIS A 55 4.40 8.18 15.83
C HIS A 55 5.08 9.54 15.66
N LEU A 56 4.46 10.62 16.14
CA LEU A 56 5.01 11.96 16.01
C LEU A 56 6.33 12.12 16.77
N ALA A 57 6.41 11.61 18.01
CA ALA A 57 7.64 11.64 18.81
C ALA A 57 8.78 10.86 18.12
N ASN A 58 8.50 9.67 17.60
CA ASN A 58 9.51 8.85 16.93
C ASN A 58 9.96 9.41 15.58
N THR A 59 9.08 10.15 14.89
CA THR A 59 9.35 10.65 13.53
C THR A 59 9.98 12.04 13.54
N TYR A 60 9.47 12.94 14.38
CA TYR A 60 9.84 14.36 14.39
C TYR A 60 10.63 14.77 15.65
N GLY A 61 10.72 13.89 16.66
CA GLY A 61 11.39 14.19 17.92
C GLY A 61 10.88 15.47 18.56
N ASP A 62 11.78 16.40 18.92
CA ASP A 62 11.44 17.70 19.49
C ASP A 62 10.47 18.54 18.62
N ARG A 63 10.44 18.32 17.30
CA ARG A 63 9.52 18.98 16.37
C ARG A 63 8.10 18.44 16.42
N ALA A 64 7.85 17.32 17.10
CA ALA A 64 6.50 16.76 17.25
C ALA A 64 5.50 17.77 17.85
N PHE A 65 5.95 18.62 18.79
CA PHE A 65 5.14 19.69 19.37
C PHE A 65 4.79 20.80 18.36
N VAL A 66 5.66 21.06 17.40
CA VAL A 66 5.38 22.00 16.30
C VAL A 66 4.28 21.42 15.41
N VAL A 67 4.37 20.13 15.08
CA VAL A 67 3.34 19.42 14.30
C VAL A 67 2.00 19.40 15.04
N ALA A 68 2.01 19.05 16.33
CA ALA A 68 0.80 19.02 17.16
C ALA A 68 0.10 20.39 17.21
N ARG A 69 0.85 21.50 17.33
CA ARG A 69 0.28 22.87 17.32
C ARG A 69 -0.39 23.27 16.01
N MET A 70 -0.06 22.61 14.89
CA MET A 70 -0.70 22.86 13.61
C MET A 70 -1.97 22.04 13.38
N CYS A 71 -2.24 21.06 14.25
CA CYS A 71 -3.42 20.22 14.13
C CYS A 71 -4.69 21.03 14.36
N LYS A 72 -5.70 20.77 13.51
CA LYS A 72 -7.04 21.32 13.71
C LYS A 72 -7.76 20.54 14.83
N MET A 73 -8.67 21.22 15.52
CA MET A 73 -9.59 20.57 16.45
C MET A 73 -10.50 19.59 15.70
N THR A 74 -10.70 18.41 16.27
CA THR A 74 -11.55 17.36 15.67
C THR A 74 -13.04 17.59 15.93
N GLY A 75 -13.38 18.39 16.95
CA GLY A 75 -14.75 18.57 17.45
C GLY A 75 -15.26 17.39 18.29
N LYS A 76 -14.43 16.37 18.56
CA LYS A 76 -14.77 15.23 19.41
C LYS A 76 -14.33 15.49 20.86
N ARG A 77 -14.90 14.72 21.81
CA ARG A 77 -14.41 14.70 23.20
C ARG A 77 -12.98 14.14 23.28
N TRP A 78 -12.69 13.16 22.44
CA TRP A 78 -11.38 12.53 22.29
C TRP A 78 -11.25 11.91 20.89
N PRO A 79 -10.09 11.99 20.23
CA PRO A 79 -9.00 12.95 20.48
C PRO A 79 -9.45 14.39 20.29
N ILE A 80 -8.81 15.34 20.98
CA ILE A 80 -9.17 16.77 20.93
C ILE A 80 -8.71 17.40 19.60
N ILE A 81 -7.49 17.08 19.18
CA ILE A 81 -6.89 17.54 17.92
C ILE A 81 -6.34 16.36 17.11
N GLY A 82 -6.01 16.61 15.84
CA GLY A 82 -5.33 15.64 14.99
C GLY A 82 -6.32 14.82 14.16
N ASN A 83 -6.65 15.34 12.98
CA ASN A 83 -7.45 14.59 12.01
C ASN A 83 -6.53 13.63 11.25
N ARG A 84 -6.79 12.33 11.38
CA ARG A 84 -6.06 11.31 10.63
C ARG A 84 -6.39 11.38 9.15
N LEU A 85 -5.37 11.15 8.31
CA LEU A 85 -5.54 10.94 6.86
C LEU A 85 -6.24 9.61 6.58
N HIS A 86 -5.86 8.54 7.30
CA HIS A 86 -6.46 7.22 7.21
C HIS A 86 -6.74 6.69 8.62
N GLN A 87 -7.85 5.98 8.82
CA GLN A 87 -8.24 5.51 10.16
C GLN A 87 -7.26 4.50 10.76
N GLU A 88 -6.67 3.64 9.92
CA GLU A 88 -5.77 2.57 10.35
C GLU A 88 -4.30 3.01 10.56
N PHE A 89 -3.94 4.24 10.15
CA PHE A 89 -2.56 4.71 10.22
C PHE A 89 -2.44 5.98 11.08
N PRO A 90 -1.31 6.19 11.78
CA PRO A 90 -1.13 7.33 12.68
C PRO A 90 -0.73 8.63 11.97
N TYR A 91 -1.08 8.79 10.68
CA TYR A 91 -0.70 9.97 9.90
C TYR A 91 -1.78 11.06 9.96
N LEU A 92 -1.38 12.31 10.20
CA LEU A 92 -2.27 13.45 10.33
C LEU A 92 -2.26 14.40 9.12
N ASP A 93 -3.35 15.14 8.94
CA ASP A 93 -3.42 16.24 7.97
C ASP A 93 -2.36 17.33 8.22
N ALA A 94 -2.02 17.58 9.49
CA ALA A 94 -0.99 18.51 9.92
C ALA A 94 0.42 18.10 9.46
N GLU A 95 0.70 16.81 9.35
CA GLU A 95 1.99 16.33 8.83
C GLU A 95 2.18 16.68 7.36
N VAL A 96 1.10 16.72 6.57
CA VAL A 96 1.17 17.18 5.18
C VAL A 96 1.56 18.65 5.12
N ARG A 97 0.96 19.48 5.98
CA ARG A 97 1.28 20.92 6.08
C ARG A 97 2.72 21.13 6.56
N TYR A 98 3.15 20.34 7.54
CA TYR A 98 4.53 20.36 8.03
C TYR A 98 5.51 19.96 6.92
N ALA A 99 5.22 18.89 6.20
CA ALA A 99 6.05 18.40 5.10
C ALA A 99 6.25 19.46 4.01
N VAL A 100 5.21 20.24 3.67
CA VAL A 100 5.32 21.35 2.72
C VAL A 100 6.31 22.42 3.22
N ARG A 101 6.30 22.74 4.52
CA ARG A 101 7.28 23.65 5.13
C ARG A 101 8.69 23.07 5.12
N GLU A 102 8.81 21.75 5.16
CA GLU A 102 10.06 21.00 4.94
C GLU A 102 10.32 20.69 3.45
N TYR A 103 9.91 21.61 2.57
CA TYR A 103 10.19 21.61 1.14
C TYR A 103 9.64 20.39 0.37
N ALA A 104 8.56 19.76 0.84
CA ALA A 104 7.81 18.81 0.02
C ALA A 104 7.07 19.55 -1.09
N CYS A 105 7.49 19.33 -2.33
CA CYS A 105 6.97 20.03 -3.51
C CYS A 105 6.07 19.16 -4.38
N THR A 106 5.98 17.85 -4.10
CA THR A 106 5.15 16.91 -4.87
C THR A 106 4.35 15.99 -3.95
N ALA A 107 3.21 15.49 -4.44
CA ALA A 107 2.41 14.53 -3.67
C ALA A 107 3.18 13.23 -3.36
N VAL A 108 4.11 12.85 -4.24
CA VAL A 108 5.02 11.71 -4.04
C VAL A 108 5.96 11.93 -2.85
N ASP A 109 6.47 13.16 -2.63
CA ASP A 109 7.32 13.46 -1.46
C ASP A 109 6.60 13.15 -0.15
N VAL A 110 5.32 13.50 -0.06
CA VAL A 110 4.52 13.28 1.15
C VAL A 110 4.19 11.80 1.33
N ILE A 111 3.59 11.17 0.31
CA ILE A 111 3.06 9.80 0.44
C ILE A 111 4.16 8.73 0.50
N ALA A 112 5.32 8.99 -0.13
CA ALA A 112 6.41 8.01 -0.22
C ALA A 112 7.56 8.30 0.75
N ARG A 113 7.94 9.57 0.98
CA ARG A 113 9.15 9.90 1.76
C ARG A 113 8.86 10.38 3.17
N ARG A 114 7.86 11.24 3.35
CA ARG A 114 7.53 11.83 4.67
C ARG A 114 6.67 10.90 5.51
N THR A 115 5.61 10.34 4.94
CA THR A 115 4.74 9.36 5.65
C THR A 115 5.17 7.92 5.38
N ARG A 116 5.68 7.65 4.16
CA ARG A 116 6.01 6.30 3.65
C ARG A 116 4.80 5.37 3.53
N LEU A 117 3.57 5.90 3.56
CA LEU A 117 2.35 5.11 3.46
C LEU A 117 2.29 4.31 2.15
N ALA A 118 2.81 4.87 1.04
CA ALA A 118 2.87 4.19 -0.25
C ALA A 118 3.67 2.87 -0.22
N PHE A 119 4.66 2.75 0.68
CA PHE A 119 5.44 1.52 0.87
C PHE A 119 4.76 0.53 1.81
N LEU A 120 4.00 1.03 2.79
CA LEU A 120 3.35 0.20 3.81
C LEU A 120 2.06 -0.43 3.29
N ASN A 121 1.20 0.38 2.66
CA ASN A 121 -0.08 -0.06 2.12
C ASN A 121 -0.49 0.82 0.95
N THR A 122 -0.37 0.27 -0.25
CA THR A 122 -0.70 0.92 -1.52
C THR A 122 -2.19 1.24 -1.67
N TYR A 123 -3.09 0.46 -1.06
CA TYR A 123 -4.54 0.76 -1.08
C TYR A 123 -4.86 1.98 -0.21
N ALA A 124 -4.38 1.99 1.04
CA ALA A 124 -4.53 3.13 1.92
C ALA A 124 -3.87 4.40 1.33
N ALA A 125 -2.71 4.24 0.66
CA ALA A 125 -2.07 5.34 -0.04
C ALA A 125 -2.94 5.94 -1.15
N HIS A 126 -3.62 5.10 -1.94
CA HIS A 126 -4.58 5.56 -2.96
C HIS A 126 -5.78 6.28 -2.37
N GLU A 127 -6.29 5.81 -1.22
CA GLU A 127 -7.44 6.39 -0.53
C GLU A 127 -7.15 7.78 0.02
N VAL A 128 -5.99 7.99 0.64
CA VAL A 128 -5.64 9.31 1.23
C VAL A 128 -5.11 10.32 0.21
N LEU A 129 -4.67 9.86 -0.95
CA LEU A 129 -3.98 10.71 -1.93
C LEU A 129 -4.77 11.97 -2.34
N PRO A 130 -6.10 11.92 -2.58
CA PRO A 130 -6.89 13.12 -2.88
C PRO A 130 -6.83 14.16 -1.77
N ASP A 131 -6.87 13.74 -0.51
CA ASP A 131 -6.79 14.65 0.64
C ASP A 131 -5.40 15.25 0.79
N VAL A 132 -4.34 14.45 0.59
CA VAL A 132 -2.95 14.94 0.56
C VAL A 132 -2.79 16.02 -0.51
N VAL A 133 -3.22 15.75 -1.74
CA VAL A 133 -3.14 16.71 -2.86
C VAL A 133 -3.93 17.97 -2.56
N ARG A 134 -5.13 17.85 -1.98
CA ARG A 134 -5.95 19.00 -1.58
C ARG A 134 -5.23 19.87 -0.55
N ILE A 135 -4.67 19.27 0.50
CA ILE A 135 -3.94 20.01 1.55
C ILE A 135 -2.69 20.68 0.97
N MET A 136 -1.92 19.96 0.14
CA MET A 136 -0.74 20.55 -0.52
C MET A 136 -1.12 21.70 -1.45
N ALA A 137 -2.25 21.58 -2.15
CA ALA A 137 -2.74 22.64 -3.03
C ALA A 137 -3.13 23.92 -2.28
N GLU A 138 -3.73 23.77 -1.08
CA GLU A 138 -4.01 24.89 -0.19
C GLU A 138 -2.72 25.60 0.24
N GLU A 139 -1.68 24.85 0.59
CA GLU A 139 -0.41 25.42 1.09
C GLU A 139 0.48 26.00 -0.02
N LEU A 140 0.53 25.37 -1.19
CA LEU A 140 1.39 25.75 -2.32
C LEU A 140 0.69 26.61 -3.38
N GLY A 141 -0.62 26.84 -3.26
CA GLY A 141 -1.41 27.62 -4.21
C GLY A 141 -1.57 26.94 -5.57
N TRP A 142 -1.74 25.61 -5.60
CA TRP A 142 -1.84 24.87 -6.86
C TRP A 142 -3.17 25.11 -7.60
N SER A 143 -3.07 25.33 -8.91
CA SER A 143 -4.23 25.34 -9.80
C SER A 143 -4.90 23.96 -9.87
N SER A 144 -6.17 23.91 -10.29
CA SER A 144 -6.87 22.63 -10.54
C SER A 144 -6.18 21.76 -11.59
N SER A 145 -5.45 22.36 -12.52
CA SER A 145 -4.65 21.61 -13.50
C SER A 145 -3.46 20.93 -12.83
N GLU A 146 -2.76 21.64 -11.94
CA GLU A 146 -1.61 21.09 -11.22
C GLU A 146 -2.03 20.02 -10.21
N GLN A 147 -3.14 20.21 -9.51
CA GLN A 147 -3.71 19.18 -8.62
C GLN A 147 -3.97 17.86 -9.36
N ARG A 148 -4.57 17.93 -10.56
CA ARG A 148 -4.79 16.73 -11.39
C ARG A 148 -3.47 16.10 -11.82
N ASN A 149 -2.50 16.90 -12.24
CA ASN A 149 -1.17 16.41 -12.64
C ASN A 149 -0.47 15.67 -11.47
N GLN A 150 -0.46 16.27 -10.28
CA GLN A 150 0.12 15.68 -9.09
C GLN A 150 -0.59 14.39 -8.67
N LEU A 151 -1.93 14.37 -8.75
CA LEU A 151 -2.73 13.19 -8.46
C LEU A 151 -2.39 12.03 -9.41
N GLU A 152 -2.42 12.27 -10.72
CA GLU A 152 -2.11 11.24 -11.72
C GLU A 152 -0.67 10.73 -11.57
N ARG A 153 0.30 11.64 -11.40
CA ARG A 153 1.70 11.27 -11.20
C ARG A 153 1.90 10.41 -9.95
N ALA A 154 1.26 10.76 -8.85
CA ALA A 154 1.36 9.99 -7.62
C ALA A 154 0.62 8.65 -7.70
N ARG A 155 -0.53 8.57 -8.38
CA ARG A 155 -1.21 7.30 -8.67
C ARG A 155 -0.31 6.37 -9.48
N GLN A 156 0.26 6.88 -10.57
CA GLN A 156 1.18 6.12 -11.41
C GLN A 156 2.39 5.61 -10.62
N PHE A 157 2.96 6.44 -9.74
CA PHE A 157 4.04 6.03 -8.84
C PHE A 157 3.62 4.86 -7.92
N ILE A 158 2.46 4.96 -7.27
CA ILE A 158 1.94 3.89 -6.41
C ILE A 158 1.69 2.60 -7.22
N ASP A 159 1.13 2.76 -8.42
CA ASP A 159 0.72 1.65 -9.28
C ASP A 159 1.90 0.86 -9.85
N VAL A 160 2.89 1.57 -10.37
CA VAL A 160 4.02 1.00 -11.10
C VAL A 160 5.21 0.76 -10.19
N GLU A 161 5.60 1.74 -9.38
CA GLU A 161 6.85 1.69 -8.61
C GLU A 161 6.66 1.01 -7.25
N MET A 162 5.51 1.20 -6.59
CA MET A 162 5.24 0.63 -5.26
C MET A 162 4.54 -0.74 -5.30
N GLY A 163 4.28 -1.27 -6.50
CA GLY A 163 3.87 -2.66 -6.69
C GLY A 163 2.39 -2.95 -6.51
N GLN A 164 1.51 -1.94 -6.48
CA GLN A 164 0.06 -2.15 -6.44
C GLN A 164 -0.43 -2.99 -7.63
N MET A 165 0.12 -2.76 -8.83
CA MET A 165 -0.20 -3.57 -10.02
C MET A 165 0.71 -4.79 -10.19
N ALA A 166 1.66 -5.06 -9.29
CA ALA A 166 2.64 -6.13 -9.47
C ALA A 166 1.99 -7.51 -9.66
N LYS A 167 0.91 -7.81 -8.93
CA LYS A 167 0.16 -9.07 -9.08
C LYS A 167 -0.53 -9.18 -10.43
N GLN A 168 -1.15 -8.10 -10.90
CA GLN A 168 -1.82 -8.07 -12.20
C GLN A 168 -0.81 -8.22 -13.34
N ASN A 169 0.31 -7.47 -13.26
CA ASN A 169 1.40 -7.52 -14.21
C ASN A 169 2.07 -8.90 -14.26
N ALA A 170 2.25 -9.55 -13.10
CA ALA A 170 2.77 -10.91 -13.02
C ALA A 170 1.81 -11.92 -13.69
N ALA A 171 0.49 -11.74 -13.55
CA ALA A 171 -0.50 -12.61 -14.17
C ALA A 171 -0.62 -12.37 -15.69
N SER A 172 -0.52 -11.13 -16.16
CA SER A 172 -0.66 -10.78 -17.58
C SER A 172 0.58 -11.07 -18.42
N ASN A 173 1.79 -11.05 -17.81
CA ASN A 173 3.05 -11.30 -18.52
C ASN A 173 3.45 -12.79 -18.56
N VAL A 174 2.59 -13.71 -18.11
CA VAL A 174 2.84 -15.14 -18.33
C VAL A 174 2.55 -15.44 -19.80
N SER A 175 3.60 -15.47 -20.62
CA SER A 175 3.52 -16.07 -21.95
C SER A 175 3.13 -17.54 -21.79
N LEU A 176 1.88 -17.87 -22.09
CA LEU A 176 1.41 -19.25 -22.16
C LEU A 176 2.10 -19.93 -23.35
N ASN A 177 3.27 -20.53 -23.12
CA ASN A 177 3.91 -21.44 -24.07
C ASN A 177 3.20 -22.80 -24.00
N LEU A 178 1.98 -22.85 -24.53
CA LEU A 178 1.25 -24.10 -24.70
C LEU A 178 1.67 -24.72 -26.03
N THR A 179 2.00 -26.01 -26.01
CA THR A 179 2.11 -26.79 -27.25
C THR A 179 0.74 -26.80 -27.97
N LYS A 180 0.73 -27.07 -29.29
CA LYS A 180 -0.53 -27.15 -30.06
C LYS A 180 -1.50 -28.17 -29.47
N GLU A 181 -0.97 -29.25 -28.90
CA GLU A 181 -1.72 -30.33 -28.27
C GLU A 181 -2.38 -29.88 -26.96
N GLU A 182 -1.63 -29.18 -26.10
CA GLU A 182 -2.16 -28.63 -24.84
C GLU A 182 -3.20 -27.54 -25.08
N MET A 183 -2.98 -26.70 -26.11
CA MET A 183 -3.94 -25.67 -26.49
C MET A 183 -5.26 -26.29 -27.00
N GLN A 184 -5.18 -27.35 -27.81
CA GLN A 184 -6.35 -28.07 -28.30
C GLN A 184 -7.09 -28.77 -27.15
N ALA A 185 -6.36 -29.44 -26.25
CA ALA A 185 -6.94 -30.09 -25.08
C ALA A 185 -7.62 -29.09 -24.12
N ALA A 186 -7.02 -27.91 -23.92
CA ALA A 186 -7.61 -26.83 -23.13
C ALA A 186 -8.89 -26.28 -23.78
N LYS A 187 -8.87 -26.08 -25.11
CA LYS A 187 -10.03 -25.63 -25.89
C LYS A 187 -11.18 -26.63 -25.84
N ASP A 188 -10.87 -27.93 -25.94
CA ASP A 188 -11.88 -28.98 -25.85
C ASP A 188 -12.48 -29.09 -24.45
N ARG A 189 -11.68 -28.92 -23.39
CA ARG A 189 -12.17 -28.86 -22.00
C ARG A 189 -13.02 -27.60 -21.77
N PHE A 190 -12.61 -26.46 -22.30
CA PHE A 190 -13.35 -25.22 -22.21
C PHE A 190 -14.72 -25.33 -22.89
N ASN A 191 -14.77 -25.86 -24.12
CA ASN A 191 -16.01 -26.06 -24.86
C ASN A 191 -16.97 -27.06 -24.17
N LYS A 192 -16.45 -28.02 -23.41
CA LYS A 192 -17.29 -28.93 -22.59
C LYS A 192 -17.96 -28.22 -21.42
N LEU A 193 -17.31 -27.19 -20.86
CA LEU A 193 -17.80 -26.40 -19.74
C LEU A 193 -18.71 -25.25 -20.21
N ASP A 194 -18.34 -24.57 -21.29
CA ASP A 194 -19.10 -23.48 -21.91
C ASP A 194 -20.05 -24.01 -23.01
N LYS A 195 -21.06 -24.79 -22.60
CA LYS A 195 -22.07 -25.34 -23.51
C LYS A 195 -22.87 -24.25 -24.25
N ASP A 196 -22.99 -23.08 -23.63
CA ASP A 196 -23.77 -21.96 -24.15
C ASP A 196 -22.93 -21.05 -25.07
N LYS A 197 -21.64 -21.35 -25.30
CA LYS A 197 -20.69 -20.59 -26.15
C LYS A 197 -20.60 -19.10 -25.77
N LYS A 198 -20.61 -18.79 -24.48
CA LYS A 198 -20.54 -17.41 -23.95
C LYS A 198 -19.13 -16.82 -24.00
N GLY A 199 -18.11 -17.64 -24.25
CA GLY A 199 -16.71 -17.23 -24.27
C GLY A 199 -16.10 -17.02 -22.88
N HIS A 200 -16.81 -17.40 -21.81
CA HIS A 200 -16.32 -17.40 -20.43
C HIS A 200 -17.07 -18.45 -19.60
N ILE A 201 -16.46 -18.93 -18.51
CA ILE A 201 -17.04 -19.95 -17.63
C ILE A 201 -17.54 -19.28 -16.35
N THR A 202 -18.83 -19.43 -16.02
CA THR A 202 -19.40 -18.94 -14.77
C THR A 202 -19.45 -20.01 -13.68
N VAL A 203 -19.61 -19.61 -12.42
CA VAL A 203 -19.79 -20.53 -11.27
C VAL A 203 -21.00 -21.46 -11.48
N ASN A 204 -22.04 -20.98 -12.18
CA ASN A 204 -23.22 -21.77 -12.50
C ASN A 204 -22.93 -22.85 -13.55
N ASP A 205 -22.07 -22.57 -14.54
CA ASP A 205 -21.67 -23.54 -15.56
C ASP A 205 -20.85 -24.68 -14.94
N LEU A 206 -19.94 -24.35 -14.02
CA LEU A 206 -19.20 -25.32 -13.21
C LEU A 206 -20.15 -26.19 -12.38
N ARG A 207 -21.10 -25.58 -11.66
CA ARG A 207 -22.08 -26.31 -10.85
C ARG A 207 -22.95 -27.26 -11.69
N ARG A 208 -23.33 -26.86 -12.91
CA ARG A 208 -24.04 -27.71 -13.87
C ARG A 208 -23.19 -28.90 -14.31
N TYR A 209 -21.92 -28.66 -14.65
CA TYR A 209 -21.00 -29.70 -15.07
C TYR A 209 -20.76 -30.75 -13.96
N PHE A 210 -20.50 -30.32 -12.73
CA PHE A 210 -20.31 -31.23 -11.60
C PHE A 210 -21.57 -32.01 -11.22
N ARG A 211 -22.78 -31.43 -11.38
CA ARG A 211 -24.04 -32.16 -11.19
C ARG A 211 -24.22 -33.29 -12.19
N VAL A 212 -23.84 -33.08 -13.46
CA VAL A 212 -23.91 -34.12 -14.50
C VAL A 212 -22.94 -35.27 -14.19
N ILE A 213 -21.75 -34.96 -13.68
CA ILE A 213 -20.76 -35.96 -13.29
C ILE A 213 -21.21 -36.77 -12.07
N GLN A 214 -21.74 -36.12 -11.02
CA GLN A 214 -22.30 -36.82 -9.85
C GLN A 214 -23.46 -37.74 -10.23
N GLY A 215 -24.33 -37.32 -11.16
CA GLY A 215 -25.41 -38.16 -11.69
C GLY A 215 -24.88 -39.40 -12.43
N PHE A 216 -23.78 -39.26 -13.19
CA PHE A 216 -23.12 -40.38 -13.87
C PHE A 216 -22.47 -41.37 -12.89
N TYR A 217 -21.83 -40.89 -11.83
CA TYR A 217 -21.26 -41.75 -10.77
C TYR A 217 -22.35 -42.51 -10.01
N LEU A 218 -23.50 -41.88 -9.74
CA LEU A 218 -24.62 -42.53 -9.06
C LEU A 218 -25.24 -43.63 -9.95
N LEU A 219 -25.40 -43.36 -11.25
CA LEU A 219 -25.89 -44.35 -12.22
C LEU A 219 -24.90 -45.51 -12.41
N PHE A 220 -23.60 -45.22 -12.41
CA PHE A 220 -22.55 -46.23 -12.51
C PHE A 220 -22.46 -47.12 -11.27
N MET A 221 -22.60 -46.56 -10.05
CA MET A 221 -22.67 -47.36 -8.83
C MET A 221 -23.92 -48.22 -8.75
N LEU A 222 -25.08 -47.72 -9.21
CA LEU A 222 -26.30 -48.51 -9.32
C LEU A 222 -26.11 -49.67 -10.30
N PHE A 223 -25.50 -49.43 -11.47
CA PHE A 223 -25.16 -50.49 -12.43
C PHE A 223 -24.19 -51.52 -11.84
N LEU A 224 -23.15 -51.08 -11.13
CA LEU A 224 -22.19 -51.99 -10.49
C LEU A 224 -22.86 -52.85 -9.40
N SER A 225 -23.78 -52.27 -8.61
CA SER A 225 -24.53 -53.02 -7.59
C SER A 225 -25.50 -54.04 -8.20
N TYR A 226 -26.15 -53.71 -9.31
CA TYR A 226 -27.00 -54.65 -10.05
C TYR A 226 -26.18 -55.77 -10.68
N PHE A 227 -25.01 -55.44 -11.24
CA PHE A 227 -24.11 -56.43 -11.82
C PHE A 227 -23.53 -57.39 -10.77
N LEU A 228 -23.11 -56.88 -9.60
CA LEU A 228 -22.67 -57.74 -8.49
C LEU A 228 -23.81 -58.62 -7.95
N SER A 229 -25.04 -58.10 -7.90
CA SER A 229 -26.20 -58.86 -7.42
C SER A 229 -26.57 -60.00 -8.39
N ILE A 230 -26.47 -59.77 -9.70
CA ILE A 230 -26.69 -60.81 -10.73
C ILE A 230 -25.59 -61.88 -10.67
N ILE A 231 -24.33 -61.48 -10.48
CA ILE A 231 -23.21 -62.42 -10.31
C ILE A 231 -23.40 -63.28 -9.06
N LEU A 232 -23.82 -62.70 -7.92
CA LEU A 232 -24.12 -63.49 -6.72
C LEU A 232 -25.26 -64.49 -6.93
N PHE A 233 -26.30 -64.11 -7.70
CA PHE A 233 -27.44 -64.99 -7.98
C PHE A 233 -27.08 -66.16 -8.91
N LEU A 234 -26.13 -65.97 -9.83
CA LEU A 234 -25.62 -67.02 -10.72
C LEU A 234 -24.61 -67.97 -10.06
N VAL A 235 -23.99 -67.57 -8.95
CA VAL A 235 -23.02 -68.41 -8.21
C VAL A 235 -23.70 -69.23 -7.10
N CYS A 236 -24.93 -68.87 -6.71
CA CYS A 236 -25.71 -69.56 -5.67
C CYS A 236 -26.81 -70.51 -6.20
N TYR A 237 -26.82 -70.82 -7.50
CA TYR A 237 -27.69 -71.84 -8.11
C TYR A 237 -26.90 -72.80 -8.99
#